data_AF-A0A6J4WTJ6-F1
#
_entry.id   AF-A0A6J4WTJ6-F1
#
_cell.length_a   1.000
_cell.length_b   1.000
_cell.length_c   1.000
_cell.angle_alpha   90.00
_cell.angle_beta   90.00
_cell.angle_gamma   90.00
#
_symmetry.space_group_name_H-M   'P 1'
#
loop_
_entity.id
_entity.type
_entity.pdbx_description
1 polymer ?
#
loop_
_entity_poly.entity_id
_entity_poly.type
_entity_poly.pdbx_seq_one_letter_code
_entity_poly.pdbx_strand_id
1 'polypeptide(L)' 'MGKIVKKTIELNQDYIDRARVIFGVKTEKAAVNKALEMVMIDDEIIKAHELIGGKGAVVNEVFE' A
#
# COMPACT_ATOMS: atom_id res chain seq x y z
N MET A 1 -11.84 -11.84 7.46
CA MET A 1 -12.49 -10.62 6.93
C MET A 1 -12.48 -9.57 8.02
N GLY A 2 -11.79 -8.46 7.82
CA GLY A 2 -11.62 -7.42 8.86
C GLY A 2 -12.94 -6.76 9.25
N LYS A 3 -13.05 -6.32 10.51
CA LYS A 3 -14.24 -5.61 11.02
C LYS A 3 -14.25 -4.18 10.48
N ILE A 4 -15.32 -3.78 9.80
CA ILE A 4 -15.54 -2.39 9.38
C ILE A 4 -16.04 -1.57 10.59
N VAL A 5 -15.32 -0.51 10.94
CA VAL A 5 -15.65 0.38 12.06
C VAL A 5 -15.80 1.81 11.54
N LYS A 6 -16.82 2.53 11.99
CA LYS A 6 -16.95 3.96 11.67
C LYS A 6 -15.87 4.75 12.42
N LYS A 7 -15.17 5.61 11.71
CA LYS A 7 -14.14 6.50 12.26
C LYS A 7 -14.43 7.92 11.79
N THR A 8 -14.18 8.88 12.67
CA THR A 8 -14.19 10.31 12.35
C THR A 8 -12.74 10.75 12.32
N ILE A 9 -12.23 11.08 11.15
CA ILE A 9 -10.86 11.50 10.90
C ILE A 9 -10.86 12.60 9.85
N GLU A 10 -9.86 13.48 9.88
CA GLU A 10 -9.64 14.48 8.85
C GLU A 10 -8.77 13.88 7.74
N LEU A 11 -9.16 14.10 6.49
CA LEU A 11 -8.48 13.56 5.31
C LEU A 11 -8.35 14.66 4.25
N ASN A 12 -7.31 14.57 3.43
CA ASN A 12 -7.13 15.46 2.30
C ASN A 12 -8.02 15.02 1.14
N GLN A 13 -8.95 15.89 0.73
CA GLN A 13 -9.91 15.61 -0.34
C GLN A 13 -9.23 15.37 -1.71
N ASP A 14 -8.17 16.11 -2.04
CA ASP A 14 -7.45 15.97 -3.31
C ASP A 14 -6.83 14.58 -3.44
N TYR A 15 -6.36 14.01 -2.32
CA TYR A 15 -5.82 12.65 -2.29
C TYR A 15 -6.92 11.60 -2.45
N ILE A 16 -8.08 11.82 -1.85
CA ILE A 16 -9.24 10.94 -1.99
C ILE A 16 -9.70 10.93 -3.46
N ASP A 17 -9.81 12.08 -4.09
CA ASP A 17 -10.25 12.17 -5.48
C ASP A 17 -9.27 11.52 -6.45
N ARG A 18 -7.95 11.72 -6.24
CA ARG A 18 -6.92 10.98 -7.00
C ARG A 18 -7.03 9.47 -6.78
N ALA A 19 -7.19 9.03 -5.53
CA ALA A 19 -7.33 7.62 -5.19
C ALA A 19 -8.57 7.00 -5.84
N ARG A 20 -9.69 7.74 -5.93
CA ARG A 20 -10.90 7.27 -6.64
C ARG A 20 -10.64 7.00 -8.12
N VAL A 21 -9.88 7.87 -8.78
CA VAL A 21 -9.48 7.70 -10.19
C VAL A 21 -8.53 6.52 -10.34
N ILE A 22 -7.46 6.45 -9.52
CA ILE A 22 -6.46 5.37 -9.57
C ILE A 22 -7.10 4.01 -9.36
N PHE A 23 -7.99 3.89 -8.37
CA PHE A 23 -8.62 2.62 -8.01
C PHE A 23 -9.89 2.29 -8.80
N GLY A 24 -10.40 3.24 -9.61
CA GLY A 24 -11.63 3.09 -10.40
C GLY A 24 -12.89 2.95 -9.55
N VAL A 25 -12.95 3.61 -8.38
CA VAL A 25 -14.04 3.43 -7.40
C VAL A 25 -14.95 4.65 -7.32
N LYS A 26 -16.26 4.39 -7.11
CA LYS A 26 -17.28 5.44 -7.11
C LYS A 26 -17.35 6.24 -5.81
N THR A 27 -16.93 5.67 -4.67
CA THR A 27 -17.11 6.27 -3.34
C THR A 27 -15.78 6.52 -2.64
N GLU A 28 -15.73 7.58 -1.83
CA GLU A 28 -14.56 7.93 -1.02
C GLU A 28 -14.21 6.82 -0.03
N LYS A 29 -15.22 6.22 0.62
CA LYS A 29 -15.04 5.08 1.52
C LYS A 29 -14.34 3.91 0.83
N ALA A 30 -14.72 3.60 -0.42
CA ALA A 30 -14.08 2.53 -1.18
C ALA A 30 -12.63 2.89 -1.53
N ALA A 31 -12.36 4.15 -1.87
CA ALA A 31 -11.00 4.60 -2.16
C ALA A 31 -10.08 4.52 -0.94
N VAL A 32 -10.56 4.98 0.22
CA VAL A 32 -9.80 4.94 1.49
C VAL A 32 -9.55 3.50 1.94
N ASN A 33 -10.58 2.64 1.91
CA ASN A 33 -10.41 1.24 2.29
C ASN A 33 -9.43 0.51 1.37
N LYS A 34 -9.51 0.74 0.05
CA LYS A 34 -8.61 0.13 -0.93
C LYS A 34 -7.18 0.65 -0.82
N ALA A 35 -7.00 1.93 -0.50
CA ALA A 35 -5.68 2.47 -0.17
C ALA A 35 -5.05 1.76 1.04
N LEU A 36 -5.84 1.56 2.11
CA LEU A 36 -5.38 0.83 3.30
C LEU A 36 -5.05 -0.64 2.99
N GLU A 37 -5.83 -1.30 2.14
CA GLU A 37 -5.53 -2.66 1.67
C GLU A 37 -4.20 -2.72 0.90
N MET A 38 -3.95 -1.77 0.01
CA MET A 38 -2.68 -1.70 -0.75
C MET A 38 -1.47 -1.53 0.16
N VAL A 39 -1.56 -0.66 1.17
CA VAL A 39 -0.46 -0.45 2.14
C VAL A 39 -0.14 -1.73 2.91
N MET A 40 -1.16 -2.52 3.26
CA MET A 40 -0.95 -3.80 3.94
C MET A 40 -0.28 -4.83 3.02
N ILE A 41 -0.67 -4.87 1.74
CA ILE A 41 -0.05 -5.76 0.74
C ILE A 41 1.41 -5.37 0.51
N ASP A 42 1.71 -4.08 0.40
CA ASP A 42 3.08 -3.60 0.21
C ASP A 42 3.98 -3.98 1.40
N ASP A 43 3.49 -3.89 2.64
CA ASP A 43 4.21 -4.36 3.84
C ASP A 43 4.48 -5.88 3.80
N GLU A 44 3.50 -6.68 3.35
CA GLU A 44 3.69 -8.12 3.17
C GLU A 44 4.71 -8.45 2.06
N ILE A 45 4.70 -7.72 0.95
CA ILE A 45 5.65 -7.88 -0.16
C ILE A 45 7.06 -7.48 0.26
N ILE A 46 7.22 -6.36 0.98
CA ILE A 46 8.51 -5.91 1.49
C ILE A 46 9.06 -6.95 2.46
N LYS A 47 8.25 -7.41 3.42
CA LYS A 47 8.65 -8.47 4.35
C LYS A 47 9.01 -9.77 3.65
N ALA A 48 8.26 -10.16 2.61
CA ALA A 48 8.59 -11.32 1.80
C ALA A 48 9.91 -11.14 1.05
N HIS A 49 10.17 -9.96 0.50
CA HIS A 49 11.46 -9.64 -0.13
C HIS A 49 12.62 -9.58 0.86
N GLU A 50 12.42 -9.11 2.09
CA GLU A 50 13.43 -9.15 3.16
C GLU A 50 13.71 -10.60 3.60
N LEU A 51 12.67 -11.43 3.72
CA LEU A 51 12.78 -12.85 4.05
C LEU A 51 13.49 -13.66 2.95
N ILE A 52 13.20 -13.37 1.68
CA ILE A 52 13.84 -14.01 0.51
C ILE A 52 15.24 -13.43 0.27
N GLY A 53 15.42 -12.12 0.49
CA GLY A 53 16.67 -11.37 0.36
C GLY A 53 17.70 -11.69 1.44
N GLY A 54 17.32 -12.41 2.50
CA GLY A 54 18.22 -12.95 3.53
C GLY A 54 19.27 -13.97 3.05
N LYS A 55 19.41 -14.19 1.73
CA LYS A 55 20.53 -14.93 1.11
C LYS A 55 20.99 -14.33 -0.24
N GLY A 56 20.86 -13.04 -0.44
CA GLY A 56 21.45 -12.35 -1.60
C GLY A 56 22.51 -11.37 -1.12
N ALA A 57 23.75 -11.83 -0.96
CA ALA A 57 24.89 -10.91 -0.95
C ALA A 57 24.71 -9.94 -2.11
N VAL A 58 24.65 -8.64 -1.81
CA VAL A 58 24.75 -7.60 -2.81
C VAL A 58 26.09 -7.82 -3.50
N VAL A 59 26.06 -8.48 -4.65
CA VAL A 59 27.19 -8.56 -5.56
C VAL A 59 27.34 -7.14 -6.11
N ASN A 60 28.05 -6.30 -5.37
CA ASN A 60 28.70 -5.12 -5.90
C ASN A 60 29.87 -5.59 -6.76
N GLU A 61 29.57 -6.21 -7.89
CA GLU A 61 30.48 -6.18 -9.04
C GLU A 61 30.19 -4.88 -9.78
N VAL A 62 30.73 -3.79 -9.21
CA VAL A 62 31.00 -2.59 -9.98
C VAL A 62 32.26 -2.92 -10.78
N PHE A 63 32.10 -3.05 -12.08
CA PHE A 63 33.19 -3.15 -13.04
C PHE A 63 34.16 -1.96 -12.87
N GLU A 64 35.38 -2.24 -12.41
CA GLU A 64 36.65 -1.64 -12.87
C GLU A 64 37.76 -2.68 -12.78
#